data_AF-A0A396RP66-F1
#
_entry.id   AF-A0A396RP66-F1
#
_cell.length_a   1.000
_cell.length_b   1.000
_cell.length_c   1.000
_cell.angle_alpha   90.00
_cell.angle_beta   90.00
_cell.angle_gamma   90.00
#
_symmetry.space_group_name_H-M   'P 1'
#
loop_
_entity.id
_entity.type
_entity.pdbx_description
1 polymer ?
#
loop_
_entity_poly.entity_id
_entity_poly.type
_entity_poly.pdbx_seq_one_letter_code
_entity_poly.pdbx_strand_id
1 'polypeptide(L)'
;MLMTQLANLYKKLTDNRQLTFAEFERLLRAFGFELDRIRGSHHIYLKRGLPERINAQPDGKMAKTYQLRRFADMIEAYGLMLEDDR
;
A
#
# COMPACT_ATOMS: atom_id res chain seq x y z
N MET A 1 14.74 4.44 13.05
CA MET A 1 14.31 3.09 13.46
C MET A 1 13.03 2.76 12.69
N LEU A 2 12.70 1.50 12.37
CA LEU A 2 11.70 1.11 11.34
C LEU A 2 10.42 1.96 11.24
N MET A 3 9.84 2.41 12.37
CA MET A 3 8.70 3.35 12.42
C MET A 3 8.92 4.67 11.68
N THR A 4 10.11 5.28 11.78
CA THR A 4 10.44 6.54 11.09
C THR A 4 10.42 6.38 9.57
N GLN A 5 10.79 5.20 9.06
CA GLN A 5 10.77 4.93 7.63
C GLN A 5 9.34 4.77 7.12
N LEU A 6 8.49 4.02 7.83
CA LEU A 6 7.08 3.86 7.47
C LEU A 6 6.31 5.18 7.55
N ALA A 7 6.56 6.00 8.57
CA ALA A 7 5.98 7.34 8.67
C ALA A 7 6.34 8.22 7.48
N ASN A 8 7.58 8.16 7.00
CA ASN A 8 8.00 8.88 5.79
C ASN A 8 7.33 8.35 4.52
N LEU A 9 7.16 7.02 4.38
CA LEU A 9 6.44 6.45 3.25
C LEU A 9 4.95 6.82 3.28
N TYR A 10 4.34 6.80 4.45
CA TYR A 10 2.96 7.25 4.63
C TYR A 10 2.82 8.72 4.28
N LYS A 11 3.76 9.57 4.69
CA LYS A 11 3.79 10.98 4.29
C LYS A 11 3.93 11.16 2.77
N LYS A 12 4.81 10.41 2.11
CA LYS A 12 4.91 10.43 0.63
C LYS A 12 3.58 10.02 -0.03
N LEU A 13 2.89 9.01 0.52
CA LEU A 13 1.57 8.64 0.05
C LEU A 13 0.61 9.83 0.17
N THR A 14 0.47 10.43 1.35
CA THR A 14 -0.51 11.50 1.62
C THR A 14 -0.21 12.81 0.91
N ASP A 15 1.06 13.18 0.73
CA ASP A 15 1.44 14.50 0.21
C ASP A 15 1.40 14.55 -1.32
N ASN A 16 1.92 13.53 -2.01
CA ASN A 16 2.12 13.60 -3.45
C ASN A 16 1.79 12.32 -4.22
N ARG A 17 1.40 11.23 -3.54
CA ARG A 17 1.08 9.93 -4.16
C ARG A 17 2.23 9.45 -5.07
N GLN A 18 3.48 9.58 -4.62
CA GLN A 18 4.66 9.08 -5.33
C GLN A 18 5.43 8.09 -4.47
N LEU A 19 5.30 6.80 -4.81
CA LEU A 19 6.04 5.70 -4.20
C LEU A 19 6.64 4.82 -5.29
N THR A 20 7.83 4.30 -5.02
CA THR A 20 8.31 3.14 -5.79
C THR A 20 7.37 1.96 -5.58
N PHE A 21 7.37 0.99 -6.49
CA PHE A 21 6.53 -0.20 -6.33
C PHE A 21 6.86 -0.94 -5.02
N ALA A 22 8.14 -1.08 -4.71
CA ALA A 22 8.60 -1.73 -3.47
C ALA A 22 8.18 -0.95 -2.20
N GLU A 23 8.21 0.39 -2.24
CA GLU A 23 7.70 1.23 -1.14
C GLU A 23 6.19 1.04 -0.96
N PHE A 24 5.43 0.95 -2.06
CA PHE A 24 3.99 0.70 -2.00
C PHE A 24 3.68 -0.67 -1.39
N GLU A 25 4.35 -1.73 -1.83
CA GLU A 25 4.19 -3.06 -1.25
C GLU A 25 4.54 -3.10 0.25
N ARG A 26 5.59 -2.38 0.65
CA ARG A 26 5.96 -2.24 2.06
C ARG A 26 4.86 -1.55 2.86
N LEU A 27 4.27 -0.49 2.31
CA LEU A 27 3.19 0.23 2.97
C LEU A 27 1.91 -0.62 3.07
N LEU A 28 1.55 -1.34 2.01
CA LEU A 28 0.41 -2.29 2.04
C LEU A 28 0.56 -3.29 3.18
N ARG A 29 1.73 -3.93 3.30
CA ARG A 29 2.01 -4.88 4.40
C ARG A 29 1.92 -4.23 5.78
N ALA A 30 2.43 -3.01 5.93
CA ALA A 30 2.36 -2.27 7.19
C ALA A 30 0.93 -1.85 7.59
N PHE A 31 -0.02 -1.81 6.65
CA PHE A 31 -1.45 -1.64 6.94
C PHE A 31 -2.18 -2.99 7.06
N GLY A 32 -1.43 -4.10 7.19
CA GLY A 32 -1.96 -5.46 7.34
C GLY A 32 -2.63 -6.01 6.09
N PHE A 33 -2.24 -5.56 4.90
CA PHE A 33 -2.59 -6.24 3.66
C PHE A 33 -1.59 -7.37 3.38
N GLU A 34 -2.12 -8.53 3.04
CA GLU A 34 -1.37 -9.74 2.70
C GLU A 34 -1.38 -9.95 1.19
N LEU A 35 -0.27 -10.46 0.65
CA LEU A 35 -0.17 -10.84 -0.76
C LEU A 35 -0.95 -12.13 -0.99
N ASP A 36 -2.06 -12.04 -1.74
CA ASP A 36 -2.93 -13.17 -2.06
C ASP A 36 -2.39 -13.97 -3.26
N ARG A 37 -2.04 -13.29 -4.35
CA ARG A 37 -1.46 -13.93 -5.54
C ARG A 37 -0.71 -12.96 -6.44
N ILE A 38 0.16 -13.52 -7.28
CA ILE A 38 0.85 -12.81 -8.36
C ILE A 38 0.36 -13.35 -9.71
N ARG A 39 0.06 -12.45 -10.65
CA ARG A 39 -0.28 -12.80 -12.06
C ARG A 39 0.47 -11.86 -13.01
N GLY A 40 1.54 -12.36 -13.62
CA GLY A 40 2.46 -11.50 -14.38
C GLY A 40 3.05 -10.42 -13.47
N SER A 41 2.97 -9.15 -13.85
CA SER A 41 3.41 -8.03 -13.02
C SER A 41 2.38 -7.56 -12.00
N HIS A 42 1.19 -8.16 -11.94
CA HIS A 42 0.14 -7.76 -11.02
C HIS A 42 0.25 -8.51 -9.70
N HIS A 43 0.35 -7.77 -8.60
CA HIS A 43 0.35 -8.29 -7.23
C HIS A 43 -1.00 -7.96 -6.59
N ILE A 44 -1.76 -8.99 -6.24
CA ILE A 44 -3.08 -8.81 -5.61
C ILE A 44 -2.91 -8.93 -4.10
N TYR A 45 -3.39 -7.91 -3.39
CA TYR A 45 -3.36 -7.80 -1.94
C TYR A 45 -4.76 -7.80 -1.34
N LEU A 46 -4.93 -8.48 -0.22
CA LEU A 46 -6.17 -8.56 0.56
C LEU A 46 -5.90 -8.17 2.00
N LYS A 47 -6.87 -7.54 2.67
CA LYS A 47 -6.87 -7.37 4.13
C LYS A 47 -8.09 -8.06 4.69
N ARG A 48 -7.90 -8.90 5.72
CA ARG A 48 -8.99 -9.60 6.38
C ARG A 48 -10.02 -8.59 6.89
N GLY A 49 -11.30 -8.83 6.58
CA GLY A 49 -12.39 -7.95 6.99
C GLY A 49 -12.68 -6.78 6.05
N LEU A 50 -11.88 -6.58 4.99
CA LEU A 50 -12.22 -5.64 3.92
C LEU A 50 -12.77 -6.39 2.69
N PRO A 51 -13.87 -5.89 2.08
CA PRO A 51 -14.42 -6.48 0.85
C PRO A 51 -13.55 -6.17 -0.38
N GLU A 52 -12.72 -5.11 -0.29
CA GLU A 52 -11.93 -4.61 -1.39
C GLU A 52 -10.51 -5.18 -1.41
N ARG A 53 -10.05 -5.52 -2.61
CA ARG A 53 -8.66 -5.92 -2.90
C ARG A 53 -7.88 -4.78 -3.54
N ILE A 54 -6.57 -4.71 -3.28
CA ILE A 54 -5.64 -3.88 -4.06
C ILE A 54 -5.01 -4.74 -5.15
N ASN A 55 -5.06 -4.27 -6.40
CA ASN A 55 -4.29 -4.86 -7.50
C ASN A 55 -3.14 -3.91 -7.79
N ALA A 56 -1.99 -4.15 -7.18
CA ALA A 56 -0.79 -3.35 -7.32
C ALA A 56 -0.04 -3.78 -8.59
N GLN A 57 0.45 -2.80 -9.35
CA GLN A 57 1.18 -3.02 -10.59
C GLN A 57 2.35 -2.04 -10.67
N PRO A 58 3.56 -2.51 -11.04
CA PRO A 58 4.66 -1.62 -11.31
C PRO A 58 4.45 -0.88 -12.65
N ASP A 59 4.92 0.37 -12.68
CA ASP A 59 5.17 1.19 -13.86
C ASP A 59 6.64 1.59 -13.84
N GLY A 60 7.47 0.79 -14.52
CA GLY A 60 8.91 0.82 -14.32
C GLY A 60 9.27 0.54 -12.86
N LYS A 61 9.93 1.51 -12.20
CA LYS A 61 10.28 1.44 -10.77
C LYS A 61 9.16 1.93 -9.84
N MET A 62 8.13 2.58 -10.38
CA MET A 62 7.09 3.27 -9.63
C MET A 62 5.86 2.40 -9.44
N ALA A 63 5.08 2.67 -8.40
CA ALA A 63 3.69 2.22 -8.37
C ALA A 63 2.84 3.15 -9.24
N LYS A 64 1.78 2.62 -9.86
CA LYS A 64 0.85 3.45 -10.62
C LYS A 64 0.10 4.41 -9.69
N THR A 65 0.11 5.71 -9.99
CA THR A 65 -0.46 6.76 -9.13
C THR A 65 -1.93 6.51 -8.78
N TYR A 66 -2.74 5.96 -9.70
CA TYR A 66 -4.14 5.64 -9.40
C TYR A 66 -4.30 4.55 -8.34
N GLN A 67 -3.35 3.62 -8.23
CA GLN A 67 -3.37 2.57 -7.20
C GLN A 67 -3.03 3.15 -5.83
N LEU A 68 -2.09 4.12 -5.81
CA LEU A 68 -1.76 4.88 -4.61
C LEU A 68 -2.94 5.73 -4.13
N ARG A 69 -3.66 6.38 -5.05
CA ARG A 69 -4.91 7.11 -4.73
C ARG A 69 -5.95 6.16 -4.14
N ARG A 70 -6.24 5.06 -4.84
CA ARG A 70 -7.20 4.06 -4.36
C ARG A 70 -6.84 3.52 -2.98
N PHE A 71 -5.56 3.27 -2.71
CA PHE A 71 -5.12 2.84 -1.39
C PHE A 71 -5.34 3.92 -0.33
N ALA A 72 -5.02 5.18 -0.60
CA ALA A 72 -5.31 6.29 0.31
C ALA A 72 -6.82 6.44 0.57
N ASP A 73 -7.66 6.33 -0.47
CA ASP A 73 -9.11 6.40 -0.34
C ASP A 73 -9.64 5.26 0.56
N MET A 74 -9.07 4.05 0.44
CA MET A 74 -9.41 2.94 1.33
C MET A 74 -8.97 3.17 2.78
N ILE A 75 -7.81 3.80 3.00
CA ILE A 75 -7.34 4.16 4.35
C ILE A 75 -8.36 5.10 5.02
N GLU A 76 -8.80 6.12 4.30
CA GLU A 76 -9.79 7.09 4.78
C GLU A 76 -11.17 6.46 4.98
N ALA A 77 -11.67 5.72 3.98
CA ALA A 77 -13.01 5.13 4.01
C ALA A 77 -13.20 4.08 5.11
N TYR A 78 -12.16 3.28 5.40
CA TYR A 78 -12.22 2.20 6.39
C TYR A 78 -11.49 2.52 7.70
N GLY A 79 -10.97 3.75 7.87
CA GLY A 79 -10.25 4.16 9.07
C GLY A 79 -9.03 3.27 9.38
N LEU A 80 -8.30 2.85 8.33
CA LEU A 80 -7.19 1.91 8.49
C LEU A 80 -6.02 2.58 9.22
N MET A 81 -5.40 1.83 10.12
CA MET A 81 -4.21 2.28 10.85
C MET A 81 -3.01 1.45 10.45
N LEU A 82 -1.82 2.05 10.56
CA LEU A 82 -0.58 1.31 10.53
C LEU A 82 -0.62 0.28 11.66
N GLU A 83 -0.40 -0.98 11.33
CA GLU A 83 -0.21 -2.01 12.33
C GLU A 83 1.18 -1.77 12.93
N ASP A 84 1.26 -1.63 14.26
CA ASP A 84 2.54 -1.69 14.95
C ASP A 84 3.16 -3.04 14.62
N ASP A 85 4.30 -3.04 13.91
CA ASP A 85 5.19 -4.20 13.82
C ASP A 85 5.49 -4.62 15.27
N ARG A 86 4.77 -5.62 15.76
CA ARG A 86 5.10 -6.32 17.01
C ARG A 86 6.18 -7.35 16.74
#